data_AF-A0A0L8G174-F1
#
_entry.id   AF-A0A0L8G174-F1
#
_cell.length_a   1.000
_cell.length_b   1.000
_cell.length_c   1.000
_cell.angle_alpha   90.00
_cell.angle_beta   90.00
_cell.angle_gamma   90.00
#
_symmetry.space_group_name_H-M   'P 1'
#
loop_
_entity.id
_entity.type
_entity.pdbx_description
1 polymer ?
#
loop_
_entity_poly.entity_id
_entity_poly.type
_entity_poly.pdbx_seq_one_letter_code
_entity_poly.pdbx_strand_id
1 'polypeptide(L)'
;MVQAWYMEDISDGEEKQLPNKLQPNQDVSLSELDEIGVKYWEIDVDSYNGEFESLKQKFGYTYDDTVDIHPSRFPNFDNMLKTFFTEHLHTDDEVRLVLNGSGYFDIRNKNDKWIRIYVEKKDLIVLPAGLYHRFTLDSKKYIKAMRLFKGVPIWTPHVRPSDDLECRKQYLKSIGLEA
;
A
#
# COMPACT_ATOMS: atom_id res chain seq x y z
N MET A 1 -16.32 0.99 0.93
CA MET A 1 -15.68 2.18 0.31
C MET A 1 -14.51 2.61 1.17
N VAL A 2 -13.30 2.48 0.62
CA VAL A 2 -12.03 2.78 1.28
C VAL A 2 -11.96 4.23 1.76
N GLN A 3 -11.27 4.46 2.89
CA GLN A 3 -11.04 5.77 3.46
C GLN A 3 -9.57 6.19 3.30
N ALA A 4 -9.35 7.41 2.83
CA ALA A 4 -8.01 8.00 2.76
C ALA A 4 -8.04 9.46 3.21
N TRP A 5 -6.93 9.94 3.80
CA TRP A 5 -6.81 11.30 4.32
C TRP A 5 -5.36 11.78 4.35
N TYR A 6 -5.17 13.09 4.36
CA TYR A 6 -3.86 13.70 4.59
C TYR A 6 -3.44 13.58 6.06
N MET A 7 -2.13 13.51 6.29
CA MET A 7 -1.52 13.49 7.61
C MET A 7 -0.20 14.25 7.64
N GLU A 8 0.24 14.67 8.83
CA GLU A 8 1.62 15.13 9.04
C GLU A 8 2.58 13.94 9.11
N ASP A 9 3.88 14.21 9.11
CA ASP A 9 4.84 13.13 9.38
C ASP A 9 4.71 12.68 10.83
N ILE A 10 4.90 11.39 11.06
CA ILE A 10 4.78 10.80 12.41
C ILE A 10 6.11 11.01 13.11
N SER A 11 6.10 11.83 14.16
CA SER A 11 7.30 12.10 14.96
C SER A 11 7.74 10.89 15.79
N ASP A 12 9.00 10.87 16.22
CA ASP A 12 9.51 9.81 17.10
C ASP A 12 8.71 9.78 18.42
N GLY A 13 8.04 8.67 18.68
CA GLY A 13 7.21 8.46 19.88
C GLY A 13 5.70 8.57 19.63
N GLU A 14 5.27 9.06 18.46
CA GLU A 14 3.87 9.01 18.07
C GLU A 14 3.41 7.59 17.68
N GLU A 15 2.17 7.27 18.03
CA GLU A 15 1.58 5.97 17.73
C GLU A 15 1.19 5.88 16.25
N LYS A 16 2.11 5.35 15.43
CA LYS A 16 1.85 5.08 14.00
C LYS A 16 0.61 4.22 13.72
N GLN A 17 0.14 3.45 14.70
CA GLN A 17 -1.07 2.63 14.63
C GLN A 17 -2.40 3.41 14.78
N LEU A 18 -2.34 4.70 15.14
CA LEU A 18 -3.54 5.56 15.23
C LEU A 18 -3.89 6.16 13.87
N PRO A 19 -5.10 6.70 13.66
CA PRO A 19 -5.47 7.30 12.39
C PRO A 19 -4.60 8.49 11.94
N ASN A 20 -4.05 9.27 12.87
CA ASN A 20 -3.16 10.42 12.59
C ASN A 20 -3.71 11.41 11.55
N LYS A 21 -5.03 11.70 11.65
CA LYS A 21 -5.71 12.69 10.81
C LYS A 21 -5.28 14.11 11.15
N LEU A 22 -5.16 14.97 10.14
CA LEU A 22 -5.01 16.42 10.33
C LEU A 22 -6.18 17.00 11.15
N GLN A 23 -5.96 18.17 11.75
CA GLN A 23 -6.98 18.95 12.46
C GLN A 23 -7.05 20.36 11.88
N PRO A 24 -8.08 20.69 11.06
CA PRO A 24 -9.22 19.85 10.67
C PRO A 24 -8.82 18.72 9.70
N ASN A 25 -9.62 17.64 9.67
CA ASN A 25 -9.41 16.51 8.76
C ASN A 25 -9.49 16.95 7.29
N GLN A 26 -8.68 16.34 6.44
CA GLN A 26 -8.68 16.54 4.99
C GLN A 26 -8.72 15.16 4.32
N ASP A 27 -9.91 14.74 3.90
CA ASP A 27 -10.10 13.47 3.21
C ASP A 27 -9.55 13.52 1.78
N VAL A 28 -9.13 12.36 1.28
CA VAL A 28 -8.62 12.16 -0.08
C VAL A 28 -9.58 11.25 -0.82
N SER A 29 -10.00 11.68 -2.01
CA SER A 29 -10.89 10.90 -2.86
C SER A 29 -10.16 9.79 -3.63
N LEU A 30 -10.89 8.77 -4.09
CA LEU A 30 -10.35 7.75 -4.99
C LEU A 30 -9.81 8.36 -6.30
N SER A 31 -10.39 9.46 -6.78
CA SER A 31 -9.90 10.15 -7.98
C SER A 31 -8.52 10.76 -7.76
N GLU A 32 -8.28 11.35 -6.59
CA GLU A 32 -6.95 11.89 -6.23
C GLU A 32 -5.90 10.79 -6.10
N LEU A 33 -6.28 9.61 -5.57
CA LEU A 33 -5.40 8.44 -5.57
C LEU A 33 -5.10 7.94 -6.99
N ASP A 34 -6.10 7.95 -7.87
CA ASP A 34 -5.95 7.53 -9.27
C ASP A 34 -4.97 8.42 -10.04
N GLU A 35 -4.95 9.74 -9.76
CA GLU A 35 -4.03 10.74 -10.33
C GLU A 35 -2.55 10.49 -10.02
N ILE A 36 -2.26 9.73 -8.96
CA ILE A 36 -0.91 9.27 -8.59
C ILE A 36 -0.72 7.78 -8.86
N GLY A 37 -1.60 7.19 -9.67
CA GLY A 37 -1.48 5.80 -10.15
C GLY A 37 -1.94 4.73 -9.17
N VAL A 38 -2.41 5.10 -7.97
CA VAL A 38 -2.95 4.14 -6.99
C VAL A 38 -4.33 3.70 -7.46
N LYS A 39 -4.52 2.39 -7.61
CA LYS A 39 -5.80 1.81 -8.03
C LYS A 39 -6.45 1.03 -6.91
N TYR A 40 -7.79 1.00 -6.91
CA TYR A 40 -8.59 0.37 -5.87
C TYR A 40 -9.79 -0.37 -6.46
N TRP A 41 -10.09 -1.53 -5.87
CA TRP A 41 -11.32 -2.29 -6.10
C TRP A 41 -11.82 -2.88 -4.79
N GLU A 42 -13.14 -3.03 -4.66
CA GLU A 42 -13.75 -3.81 -3.59
C GLU A 42 -14.06 -5.21 -4.14
N ILE A 43 -13.42 -6.25 -3.61
CA ILE A 43 -13.53 -7.63 -4.09
C ILE A 43 -14.18 -8.49 -3.02
N ASP A 44 -15.23 -9.23 -3.39
CA ASP A 44 -15.85 -10.17 -2.46
C ASP A 44 -14.98 -11.42 -2.25
N VAL A 45 -14.16 -11.40 -1.20
CA VAL A 45 -13.19 -12.47 -0.89
C VAL A 45 -13.82 -13.77 -0.39
N ASP A 46 -15.12 -13.78 -0.06
CA ASP A 46 -15.81 -14.97 0.42
C ASP A 46 -16.33 -15.84 -0.74
N SER A 47 -16.63 -15.23 -1.89
CA SER A 47 -17.12 -15.91 -3.09
C SER A 47 -16.17 -15.87 -4.27
N TYR A 48 -15.18 -14.95 -4.26
CA TYR A 48 -14.33 -14.58 -5.40
C TYR A 48 -15.16 -14.48 -6.68
N ASN A 49 -15.86 -13.35 -6.83
CA ASN A 49 -16.61 -13.09 -8.05
C ASN A 49 -15.67 -13.16 -9.28
N GLY A 50 -16.25 -13.39 -10.47
CA GLY A 50 -15.48 -13.46 -11.72
C GLY A 50 -14.70 -12.18 -12.06
N GLU A 51 -14.96 -11.08 -11.35
CA GLU A 51 -14.23 -9.82 -11.45
C GLU A 51 -12.78 -9.96 -10.95
N PHE A 52 -12.53 -10.72 -9.87
CA PHE A 52 -11.17 -10.91 -9.36
C PHE A 52 -10.27 -11.63 -10.38
N GLU A 53 -10.74 -12.72 -10.96
CA GLU A 53 -10.01 -13.44 -12.00
C GLU A 53 -9.82 -12.59 -13.26
N SER A 54 -10.84 -11.81 -13.65
CA SER A 54 -10.73 -10.87 -14.77
C SER A 54 -9.67 -9.80 -14.50
N LEU A 55 -9.56 -9.32 -13.25
CA LEU A 55 -8.54 -8.35 -12.82
C LEU A 55 -7.14 -8.98 -12.88
N LYS A 56 -6.97 -10.20 -12.36
CA LYS A 56 -5.69 -10.95 -12.45
C LYS A 56 -5.24 -11.07 -13.90
N GLN A 57 -6.14 -11.48 -14.80
CA GLN A 57 -5.83 -11.61 -16.23
C GLN A 57 -5.50 -10.27 -16.87
N LYS A 58 -6.30 -9.23 -16.60
CA LYS A 58 -6.12 -7.87 -17.17
C LYS A 58 -4.77 -7.27 -16.81
N PHE A 59 -4.32 -7.45 -15.58
CA PHE A 59 -3.05 -6.89 -15.09
C PHE A 59 -1.87 -7.89 -15.14
N GLY A 60 -2.12 -9.13 -15.58
CA GLY A 60 -1.08 -10.15 -15.75
C GLY A 60 -0.54 -10.71 -14.43
N TYR A 61 -1.36 -10.77 -13.38
CA TYR A 61 -0.97 -11.38 -12.11
C TYR A 61 -0.98 -12.90 -12.21
N THR A 62 0.20 -13.50 -12.36
CA THR A 62 0.39 -14.94 -12.58
C THR A 62 0.85 -15.68 -11.33
N TYR A 63 1.18 -14.95 -10.26
CA TYR A 63 1.61 -15.51 -8.99
C TYR A 63 0.87 -14.81 -7.85
N ASP A 64 0.46 -15.59 -6.86
CA ASP A 64 -0.09 -15.08 -5.61
C ASP A 64 0.34 -15.95 -4.42
N ASP A 65 0.44 -15.30 -3.26
CA ASP A 65 0.54 -15.99 -1.98
C ASP A 65 -0.24 -15.23 -0.91
N THR A 66 -0.26 -15.78 0.31
CA THR A 66 -0.97 -15.16 1.44
C THR A 66 0.00 -14.87 2.58
N VAL A 67 -0.07 -13.65 3.11
CA VAL A 67 0.62 -13.23 4.32
C VAL A 67 -0.37 -13.06 5.48
N ASP A 68 -0.02 -13.56 6.66
CA ASP A 68 -0.81 -13.45 7.89
C ASP A 68 0.05 -12.77 8.96
N ILE A 69 -0.17 -11.46 9.14
CA ILE A 69 0.61 -10.62 10.04
C ILE A 69 -0.15 -10.49 11.35
N HIS A 70 0.30 -11.24 12.35
CA HIS A 70 -0.23 -11.22 13.71
C HIS A 70 0.92 -11.39 14.72
N PRO A 71 0.93 -10.69 15.87
CA PRO A 71 2.04 -10.72 16.82
C PRO A 71 2.50 -12.13 17.24
N SER A 72 1.57 -13.08 17.37
CA SER A 72 1.89 -14.45 17.80
C SER A 72 2.23 -15.43 16.66
N ARG A 73 2.03 -15.04 15.39
CA ARG A 73 2.14 -15.98 14.24
C ARG A 73 3.17 -15.54 13.21
N PHE A 74 3.45 -14.25 13.10
CA PHE A 74 4.34 -13.73 12.08
C PHE A 74 5.80 -13.72 12.56
N PRO A 75 6.72 -14.42 11.88
CA PRO A 75 8.13 -14.47 12.29
C PRO A 75 8.77 -13.08 12.29
N ASN A 76 9.64 -12.81 13.29
CA ASN A 76 10.35 -11.53 13.42
C ASN A 76 9.42 -10.30 13.38
N PHE A 77 8.21 -10.43 13.93
CA PHE A 77 7.12 -9.45 13.83
C PHE A 77 7.57 -7.98 13.99
N ASP A 78 8.23 -7.65 15.11
CA ASP A 78 8.61 -6.25 15.38
C ASP A 78 9.64 -5.71 14.39
N ASN A 79 10.59 -6.53 13.96
CA ASN A 79 11.61 -6.10 12.99
C ASN A 79 11.01 -5.95 11.59
N MET A 80 10.13 -6.87 11.19
CA MET A 80 9.44 -6.78 9.91
C MET A 80 8.51 -5.57 9.86
N LEU A 81 7.79 -5.26 10.94
CA LEU A 81 6.96 -4.04 11.00
C LEU A 81 7.80 -2.76 10.90
N LYS A 82 9.03 -2.75 11.45
CA LYS A 82 9.95 -1.61 11.24
C LYS A 82 10.36 -1.48 9.77
N THR A 83 10.67 -2.59 9.11
CA THR A 83 10.99 -2.59 7.68
C THR A 83 9.82 -2.11 6.83
N PHE A 84 8.60 -2.63 7.08
CA PHE A 84 7.41 -2.22 6.35
C PHE A 84 7.08 -0.74 6.56
N PHE A 85 7.36 -0.19 7.75
CA PHE A 85 7.08 1.21 8.05
C PHE A 85 8.19 2.18 7.61
N THR A 86 9.38 1.67 7.29
CA THR A 86 10.43 2.51 6.70
C THR A 86 9.98 2.94 5.32
N GLU A 87 10.04 4.23 4.98
CA GLU A 87 9.63 4.73 3.66
C GLU A 87 10.49 4.09 2.56
N HIS A 88 9.83 3.44 1.60
CA HIS A 88 10.48 2.69 0.52
C HIS A 88 9.67 2.71 -0.76
N LEU A 89 10.26 2.20 -1.84
CA LEU A 89 9.59 1.90 -3.10
C LEU A 89 9.94 0.50 -3.58
N HIS A 90 9.18 0.00 -4.56
CA HIS A 90 9.44 -1.24 -5.27
C HIS A 90 9.63 -1.01 -6.78
N THR A 91 10.36 -1.91 -7.42
CA THR A 91 10.56 -1.93 -8.88
C THR A 91 9.34 -2.42 -9.64
N ASP A 92 8.43 -3.10 -8.94
CA ASP A 92 7.18 -3.66 -9.43
C ASP A 92 6.01 -3.12 -8.62
N ASP A 93 4.79 -3.32 -9.12
CA ASP A 93 3.57 -2.91 -8.42
C ASP A 93 3.42 -3.69 -7.10
N GLU A 94 3.10 -2.99 -6.02
CA GLU A 94 2.71 -3.60 -4.76
C GLU A 94 1.19 -3.78 -4.73
N VAL A 95 0.76 -5.03 -4.92
CA VAL A 95 -0.67 -5.40 -4.99
C VAL A 95 -1.08 -6.21 -3.77
N ARG A 96 -2.14 -5.78 -3.09
CA ARG A 96 -2.64 -6.39 -1.86
C ARG A 96 -4.16 -6.48 -1.88
N LEU A 97 -4.68 -7.69 -1.70
CA LEU A 97 -6.09 -7.94 -1.42
C LEU A 97 -6.25 -8.34 0.04
N VAL A 98 -6.95 -7.54 0.83
CA VAL A 98 -7.13 -7.81 2.26
C VAL A 98 -8.21 -8.87 2.46
N LEU A 99 -7.80 -10.00 3.01
CA LEU A 99 -8.67 -11.17 3.28
C LEU A 99 -9.29 -11.09 4.68
N ASN A 100 -8.62 -10.45 5.64
CA ASN A 100 -9.08 -10.25 7.01
C ASN A 100 -8.25 -9.17 7.72
N GLY A 101 -8.75 -8.61 8.81
CA GLY A 101 -8.08 -7.57 9.58
C GLY A 101 -8.01 -6.24 8.84
N SER A 102 -7.05 -5.40 9.20
CA SER A 102 -6.91 -4.05 8.68
C SER A 102 -5.52 -3.45 8.89
N GLY A 103 -5.21 -2.37 8.18
CA GLY A 103 -3.95 -1.64 8.29
C GLY A 103 -3.96 -0.33 7.51
N TYR A 104 -2.80 0.33 7.49
CA TYR A 104 -2.59 1.60 6.82
C TYR A 104 -1.46 1.48 5.79
N PHE A 105 -1.75 1.92 4.57
CA PHE A 105 -0.72 2.29 3.60
C PHE A 105 -0.57 3.81 3.62
N ASP A 106 0.62 4.30 3.93
CA ASP A 106 0.93 5.71 3.76
C ASP A 106 1.69 5.88 2.44
N ILE A 107 1.30 6.85 1.63
CA ILE A 107 1.89 7.12 0.31
C ILE A 107 2.23 8.61 0.15
N ARG A 108 3.18 8.92 -0.73
CA ARG A 108 3.49 10.32 -1.11
C ARG A 108 2.61 10.79 -2.26
N ASN A 109 2.00 11.96 -2.12
CA ASN A 109 1.35 12.65 -3.24
C ASN A 109 2.36 13.42 -4.11
N LYS A 110 1.86 14.15 -5.12
CA LYS A 110 2.70 14.97 -6.04
C LYS A 110 3.52 16.06 -5.36
N ASN A 111 3.09 16.51 -4.19
CA ASN A 111 3.76 17.54 -3.38
C ASN A 111 4.56 16.93 -2.22
N ASP A 112 4.85 15.64 -2.29
CA ASP A 112 5.59 14.89 -1.27
C ASP A 112 4.94 14.90 0.13
N LYS A 113 3.62 15.09 0.20
CA LYS A 113 2.83 14.99 1.43
C LYS A 113 2.31 13.58 1.65
N TRP A 114 2.21 13.16 2.91
CA TRP A 114 1.65 11.87 3.28
C TRP A 114 0.12 11.85 3.11
N ILE A 115 -0.34 10.79 2.45
CA ILE A 115 -1.74 10.35 2.43
C ILE A 115 -1.78 8.99 3.09
N ARG A 116 -2.62 8.82 4.11
CA ARG A 116 -2.92 7.54 4.75
C ARG A 116 -4.16 6.92 4.13
N ILE A 117 -4.04 5.66 3.74
CA ILE A 117 -5.13 4.85 3.20
C ILE A 117 -5.41 3.73 4.21
N TYR A 118 -6.61 3.73 4.78
CA TYR A 118 -7.08 2.63 5.62
C TYR A 118 -7.63 1.52 4.75
N VAL A 119 -7.07 0.31 4.88
CA VAL A 119 -7.52 -0.88 4.16
C VAL A 119 -8.05 -1.92 5.14
N GLU A 120 -9.13 -2.58 4.77
CA GLU A 120 -9.76 -3.65 5.52
C GLU A 120 -10.29 -4.76 4.59
N LYS A 121 -10.89 -5.80 5.17
CA LYS A 121 -11.41 -6.96 4.40
C LYS A 121 -12.17 -6.50 3.16
N LYS A 122 -11.86 -7.11 2.01
CA LYS A 122 -12.40 -6.84 0.65
C LYS A 122 -11.67 -5.76 -0.13
N ASP A 123 -10.77 -5.00 0.49
CA ASP A 123 -10.03 -3.97 -0.24
C ASP A 123 -8.89 -4.58 -1.06
N LEU A 124 -8.90 -4.34 -2.37
CA LEU A 124 -7.78 -4.58 -3.26
C LEU A 124 -7.14 -3.25 -3.63
N ILE A 125 -5.87 -3.07 -3.26
CA ILE A 125 -5.08 -1.88 -3.58
C ILE A 125 -3.88 -2.25 -4.45
N VAL A 126 -3.59 -1.38 -5.42
CA VAL A 126 -2.38 -1.44 -6.26
C VAL A 126 -1.61 -0.15 -6.05
N LEU A 127 -0.41 -0.26 -5.50
CA LEU A 127 0.58 0.82 -5.45
C LEU A 127 1.52 0.65 -6.64
N PRO A 128 1.64 1.65 -7.55
CA PRO A 128 2.45 1.51 -8.74
C PRO A 128 3.95 1.42 -8.39
N ALA A 129 4.71 0.70 -9.20
CA ALA A 129 6.17 0.71 -9.15
C ALA A 129 6.73 2.15 -9.06
N GLY A 130 7.73 2.38 -8.21
CA GLY A 130 8.35 3.70 -8.04
C GLY A 130 7.61 4.69 -7.13
N LEU A 131 6.41 4.35 -6.62
CA LEU A 131 5.73 5.16 -5.60
C LEU A 131 6.39 4.95 -4.22
N TYR A 132 6.79 6.04 -3.56
CA TYR A 132 7.19 5.97 -2.16
C TYR A 132 5.99 5.71 -1.26
N HIS A 133 6.12 4.70 -0.43
CA HIS A 133 5.10 4.27 0.49
C HIS A 133 5.70 3.60 1.75
N ARG A 134 4.83 3.35 2.72
CA ARG A 134 5.11 2.53 3.90
C ARG A 134 3.82 1.87 4.39
N PHE A 135 3.95 0.81 5.17
CA PHE A 135 2.84 0.09 5.76
C PHE A 135 2.97 -0.01 7.28
N THR A 136 1.84 0.13 7.98
CA THR A 136 1.71 -0.22 9.40
C THR A 136 0.36 -0.89 9.66
N LEU A 137 0.33 -1.78 10.64
CA LEU A 137 -0.94 -2.22 11.21
C LEU A 137 -1.65 -1.04 11.90
N ASP A 138 -2.96 -1.16 12.04
CA ASP A 138 -3.74 -0.31 12.94
C ASP A 138 -3.66 -0.82 14.39
N SER A 139 -4.48 -0.24 15.27
CA SER A 139 -4.55 -0.64 16.69
C SER A 139 -5.01 -2.09 16.93
N LYS A 140 -5.65 -2.75 15.95
CA LYS A 140 -6.06 -4.16 16.04
C LYS A 140 -4.88 -5.12 15.85
N LYS A 141 -3.76 -4.63 15.31
CA LYS A 141 -2.50 -5.38 15.13
C LYS A 141 -2.68 -6.70 14.36
N TYR A 142 -3.57 -6.73 13.39
CA TYR A 142 -3.81 -7.92 12.58
C TYR A 142 -4.24 -7.57 11.16
N ILE A 143 -3.55 -8.17 10.18
CA ILE A 143 -4.01 -8.21 8.80
C ILE A 143 -3.65 -9.56 8.18
N LYS A 144 -4.55 -10.09 7.35
CA LYS A 144 -4.28 -11.19 6.44
C LYS A 144 -4.53 -10.69 5.03
N ALA A 145 -3.54 -10.78 4.16
CA ALA A 145 -3.62 -10.26 2.80
C ALA A 145 -3.11 -11.29 1.78
N MET A 146 -3.78 -11.37 0.64
CA MET A 146 -3.24 -12.00 -0.56
C MET A 146 -2.36 -10.98 -1.28
N ARG A 147 -1.17 -11.42 -1.69
CA ARG A 147 -0.20 -10.61 -2.42
C ARG A 147 -0.15 -11.12 -3.86
N LEU A 148 -0.23 -10.22 -4.84
CA LEU A 148 -0.32 -10.56 -6.26
C LEU A 148 0.88 -10.00 -7.03
N PHE A 149 1.42 -10.80 -7.97
CA PHE A 149 2.63 -10.46 -8.73
C PHE A 149 2.51 -10.78 -10.20
N LYS A 150 3.17 -9.95 -11.01
CA LYS A 150 3.51 -10.26 -12.39
C LYS A 150 4.76 -11.16 -12.39
N GLY A 151 4.58 -12.46 -12.65
CA GLY A 151 5.69 -13.42 -12.62
C GLY A 151 6.19 -13.77 -11.21
N VAL A 152 7.47 -14.13 -11.10
CA VAL A 152 8.10 -14.51 -9.83
C VAL A 152 8.31 -13.24 -8.97
N PRO A 153 7.91 -13.24 -7.69
CA PRO A 153 7.91 -12.03 -6.89
C PRO A 153 9.33 -11.54 -6.57
N ILE A 154 9.54 -10.23 -6.72
CA ILE A 154 10.71 -9.51 -6.21
C ILE A 154 10.25 -8.60 -5.08
N TRP A 155 10.68 -8.92 -3.86
CA TRP A 155 10.21 -8.27 -2.63
C TRP A 155 11.08 -7.10 -2.17
N THR A 156 12.17 -6.83 -2.87
CA THR A 156 13.23 -5.93 -2.40
C THR A 156 12.68 -4.52 -2.20
N PRO A 157 12.64 -4.00 -0.95
CA PRO A 157 12.31 -2.61 -0.71
C PRO A 157 13.55 -1.75 -0.98
N HIS A 158 13.36 -0.65 -1.70
CA HIS A 158 14.38 0.37 -1.91
C HIS A 158 14.06 1.56 -1.02
N VAL A 159 14.79 1.67 0.10
CA VAL A 159 14.57 2.71 1.12
C VAL A 159 14.88 4.09 0.53
N ARG A 160 14.03 5.07 0.84
CA ARG A 160 14.26 6.46 0.43
C ARG A 160 15.55 7.01 1.06
N PRO A 161 16.42 7.73 0.33
CA PRO A 161 16.32 8.09 -1.10
C PRO A 161 16.71 6.94 -2.04
N SER A 162 15.94 6.78 -3.12
CA SER A 162 16.17 5.83 -4.22
C SER A 162 15.70 6.43 -5.56
N ASP A 163 15.93 7.72 -5.74
CA ASP A 163 15.44 8.50 -6.89
C ASP A 163 16.20 8.23 -8.20
N ASP A 164 17.35 7.56 -8.12
CA ASP A 164 18.15 7.17 -9.27
C ASP A 164 17.56 5.97 -10.04
N LEU A 165 16.68 5.19 -9.42
CA LEU A 165 16.05 4.01 -10.01
C LEU A 165 15.17 4.37 -11.20
N GLU A 166 15.24 3.56 -12.25
CA GLU A 166 14.50 3.78 -13.49
C GLU A 166 12.97 3.71 -13.27
N CYS A 167 12.48 2.80 -12.42
CA CYS A 167 11.06 2.72 -12.08
C CYS A 167 10.54 4.02 -11.43
N ARG A 168 11.37 4.68 -10.60
CA ARG A 168 11.03 5.95 -9.95
C ARG A 168 10.91 7.08 -10.97
N LYS A 169 11.85 7.18 -11.91
CA LYS A 169 11.82 8.16 -13.00
C LYS A 169 10.60 7.96 -13.91
N GLN A 170 10.29 6.70 -14.23
CA GLN A 170 9.11 6.34 -15.01
C GLN A 170 7.81 6.67 -14.28
N TYR A 171 7.75 6.40 -12.98
CA TYR A 171 6.63 6.77 -12.12
C TYR A 171 6.39 8.28 -12.12
N LEU A 172 7.42 9.09 -11.85
CA LEU A 172 7.31 10.56 -11.86
C LEU A 172 6.76 11.08 -13.19
N LYS A 173 7.30 10.57 -14.31
CA LYS A 173 6.81 10.91 -15.65
C LYS A 173 5.34 10.53 -15.85
N SER A 174 4.90 9.38 -15.35
CA SER A 174 3.52 8.90 -15.50
C SER A 174 2.49 9.77 -14.78
N ILE A 175 2.89 10.45 -13.70
CA ILE A 175 2.04 11.35 -12.91
C ILE A 175 2.23 12.83 -13.28
N GLY A 176 3.00 13.11 -14.34
CA GLY A 176 3.23 14.45 -14.88
C GLY A 176 4.27 15.28 -14.13
N LEU A 177 5.21 14.64 -13.41
CA LEU A 177 6.33 15.29 -12.76
C LEU A 177 7.63 15.08 -13.54
N GLU A 178 8.58 16.01 -13.37
CA GLU A 178 9.94 15.85 -13.88
C GLU A 178 10.71 14.83 -13.02
N ALA A 179 11.55 14.04 -13.68
CA ALA A 179 12.32 12.95 -13.09
C ALA A 179 13.69 13.41 -12.58
#